data_AF-A0A920NX29-F1
#
_entry.id   AF-A0A920NX29-F1
#
_cell.length_a   1.000
_cell.length_b   1.000
_cell.length_c   1.000
_cell.angle_alpha   90.00
_cell.angle_beta   90.00
_cell.angle_gamma   90.00
#
_symmetry.space_group_name_H-M   'P 1'
#
loop_
_entity.id
_entity.type
_entity.pdbx_description
1 polymer ?
#
loop_
_entity_poly.entity_id
_entity_poly.type
_entity_poly.pdbx_seq_one_letter_code
_entity_poly.pdbx_strand_id
1 'polypeptide(L)'
;MILMRISITLILLFQLSTVFSSVTPAVKEPKSENPKSILMIGNSFMYYNNGVHNPLVRLIRATEELGKGHKIRLITINGSSLSWQM
;
A
#
# COMPACT_ATOMS: atom_id res chain seq x y z
N MET A 1 20.64 28.59 -36.30
CA MET A 1 19.36 27.98 -35.86
C MET A 1 19.43 26.45 -35.68
N ILE A 2 20.05 25.70 -36.60
CA ILE A 2 20.19 24.22 -36.47
C ILE A 2 20.97 23.78 -35.22
N LEU A 3 22.11 24.42 -34.93
CA LEU A 3 22.98 24.03 -33.81
C LEU A 3 22.31 24.24 -32.43
N MET A 4 21.56 25.34 -32.30
CA MET A 4 20.78 25.65 -31.11
C MET A 4 19.66 24.62 -30.87
N ARG A 5 18.99 24.17 -31.95
CA ARG A 5 17.97 23.12 -31.87
C ARG A 5 18.57 21.79 -31.42
N ILE A 6 19.72 21.40 -31.96
CA ILE A 6 20.42 20.17 -31.57
C ILE A 6 20.81 20.20 -30.08
N SER A 7 21.34 21.33 -29.61
CA SER A 7 21.74 21.49 -28.21
C SER A 7 20.55 21.41 -27.26
N ILE A 8 19.42 22.04 -27.60
CA ILE A 8 18.17 21.95 -26.82
C ILE A 8 17.63 20.51 -26.80
N THR A 9 17.64 19.82 -27.93
CA THR A 9 17.18 18.41 -28.01
C THR A 9 18.04 17.48 -27.16
N LEU A 10 19.37 17.67 -27.14
CA LEU A 10 20.26 16.89 -26.29
C LEU A 10 19.98 17.10 -24.80
N ILE A 11 19.74 18.35 -24.39
CA ILE A 11 19.38 18.69 -23.00
C ILE A 11 18.05 18.03 -22.64
N LEU A 12 17.04 18.07 -23.51
CA LEU A 12 15.74 17.44 -23.27
C LEU A 12 15.86 15.91 -23.12
N LEU A 13 16.66 15.26 -23.98
CA LEU A 13 16.90 13.82 -23.93
C LEU A 13 17.62 13.39 -22.65
N PHE A 14 18.56 14.20 -22.16
CA PHE A 14 19.26 13.91 -20.91
C PHE A 14 18.33 13.93 -19.69
N GLN A 15 17.34 14.84 -19.68
CA GLN A 15 16.35 14.98 -18.60
C GLN A 15 15.29 13.86 -18.56
N LEU A 16 15.14 13.05 -19.61
CA LEU A 16 14.18 11.93 -19.60
C LEU A 16 14.62 10.77 -18.68
N SER A 17 15.91 10.64 -18.42
CA SER A 17 16.46 9.52 -17.64
C SER A 17 16.22 9.64 -16.13
N THR A 18 15.92 10.83 -15.62
CA THR A 18 15.71 11.09 -14.19
C THR A 18 14.26 10.91 -13.73
N VAL A 19 13.32 10.74 -14.67
CA VAL A 19 11.87 10.67 -14.37
C VAL A 19 11.44 9.26 -13.93
N PHE A 20 12.22 8.22 -14.23
CA PHE A 20 11.89 6.84 -13.88
C PHE A 20 12.57 6.40 -12.58
N SER A 21 12.16 6.99 -11.46
CA SER A 21 12.49 6.47 -10.13
C SER A 21 11.41 5.47 -9.69
N SER A 22 11.68 4.17 -9.86
CA SER A 22 10.87 3.14 -9.20
C SER A 22 11.29 3.06 -7.74
N VAL A 23 10.49 3.65 -6.85
CA VAL A 23 10.71 3.54 -5.41
C VAL A 23 10.38 2.10 -5.02
N THR A 24 11.42 1.28 -4.91
CA THR A 24 11.26 -0.07 -4.35
C THR A 24 11.00 0.02 -2.85
N PRO A 25 10.03 -0.74 -2.30
CA PRO A 25 9.80 -0.74 -0.86
C PRO A 25 11.05 -1.22 -0.12
N ALA A 26 11.55 -0.39 0.81
CA ALA A 26 12.68 -0.76 1.67
C ALA A 26 12.31 -1.91 2.63
N VAL A 27 11.04 -2.01 3.00
CA VAL A 27 10.49 -3.09 3.83
C VAL A 27 9.74 -4.06 2.92
N LYS A 28 10.22 -5.30 2.84
CA LYS A 28 9.64 -6.35 2.01
C LYS A 28 8.79 -7.35 2.79
N GLU A 29 8.99 -7.40 4.10
CA GLU A 29 8.36 -8.36 5.00
C GLU A 29 8.01 -7.71 6.34
N PRO A 30 7.03 -8.26 7.08
CA PRO A 30 6.74 -7.82 8.43
C PRO A 30 7.96 -7.97 9.34
N LYS A 31 8.21 -6.98 10.20
CA LYS A 31 9.30 -7.03 11.21
C LYS A 31 9.07 -8.05 12.33
N SER A 32 7.87 -8.62 12.40
CA SER A 32 7.45 -9.57 13.43
C SER A 32 6.38 -10.48 12.83
N GLU A 33 6.47 -11.77 13.15
CA GLU A 33 5.49 -12.78 12.77
C GLU A 33 4.12 -12.57 13.45
N ASN A 34 4.08 -11.87 14.59
CA ASN A 34 2.85 -11.56 15.34
C ASN A 34 2.73 -10.04 15.59
N PRO A 35 2.42 -9.23 14.55
CA PRO A 35 2.33 -7.79 14.68
C PRO A 35 1.15 -7.38 15.57
N LYS A 36 1.44 -6.58 16.61
CA LYS A 36 0.41 -6.09 17.55
C LYS A 36 -0.41 -4.91 17.00
N SER A 37 0.02 -4.29 15.92
CA SER A 37 -0.70 -3.20 15.27
C SER A 37 -0.88 -3.52 13.80
N ILE A 38 -2.13 -3.60 13.36
CA ILE A 38 -2.52 -3.99 12.01
C ILE A 38 -3.38 -2.86 11.42
N LEU A 39 -2.96 -2.38 10.24
CA LEU A 39 -3.74 -1.46 9.43
C LEU A 39 -4.29 -2.22 8.24
N MET A 40 -5.61 -2.30 8.15
CA MET A 40 -6.32 -2.85 7.00
C MET A 40 -6.74 -1.68 6.11
N ILE A 41 -6.46 -1.79 4.81
CA ILE A 41 -6.85 -0.81 3.81
C ILE A 41 -7.75 -1.53 2.79
N GLY A 42 -8.89 -0.94 2.47
CA GLY A 42 -9.83 -1.54 1.52
C GLY A 42 -10.83 -0.54 0.98
N ASN A 43 -11.88 -1.05 0.33
CA ASN A 43 -12.99 -0.25 -0.17
C ASN A 43 -14.25 -0.46 0.70
N SER A 44 -15.38 0.05 0.21
CA SER A 44 -16.68 -0.06 0.89
C SER A 44 -17.10 -1.50 1.18
N PHE A 45 -16.66 -2.49 0.38
CA PHE A 45 -16.91 -3.91 0.65
C PHE A 45 -16.26 -4.35 1.97
N MET A 46 -15.01 -3.92 2.22
CA MET A 46 -14.31 -4.26 3.46
C MET A 46 -14.95 -3.61 4.70
N TYR A 47 -15.67 -2.50 4.52
CA TYR A 47 -16.42 -1.83 5.59
C TYR A 47 -17.86 -2.34 5.76
N TYR A 48 -18.39 -3.09 4.79
CA TYR A 48 -19.76 -3.58 4.86
C TYR A 48 -20.02 -4.34 6.17
N ASN A 49 -21.22 -4.16 6.75
CA ASN A 49 -21.63 -4.76 8.02
C ASN A 49 -20.65 -4.51 9.19
N ASN A 50 -20.35 -3.23 9.45
CA ASN A 50 -19.41 -2.78 10.49
C ASN A 50 -17.95 -3.22 10.29
N GLY A 51 -17.61 -3.69 9.09
CA GLY A 51 -16.26 -3.94 8.64
C GLY A 51 -15.65 -5.27 9.09
N VAL A 52 -14.90 -5.88 8.18
CA VAL A 52 -14.30 -7.23 8.34
C VAL A 52 -13.26 -7.32 9.46
N HIS A 53 -12.75 -6.19 9.95
CA HIS A 53 -11.82 -6.16 11.08
C HIS A 53 -12.45 -6.67 12.38
N ASN A 54 -13.76 -6.58 12.57
CA ASN A 54 -14.45 -7.05 13.78
C ASN A 54 -14.37 -8.57 13.97
N PRO A 55 -14.81 -9.42 13.02
CA PRO A 55 -14.64 -10.86 13.14
C PRO A 55 -13.17 -11.27 13.22
N LEU A 56 -12.25 -10.57 12.52
CA LEU A 56 -10.82 -10.82 12.63
C LEU A 56 -10.29 -10.61 14.06
N VAL A 57 -10.67 -9.50 14.72
CA VAL A 57 -10.31 -9.26 16.13
C VAL A 57 -10.84 -10.38 17.04
N ARG A 58 -12.05 -10.89 16.77
CA ARG A 58 -12.63 -11.99 17.55
C ARG A 58 -11.86 -13.29 17.35
N LEU A 59 -11.45 -13.60 16.12
CA LEU A 59 -10.62 -14.76 15.82
C LEU A 59 -9.26 -14.66 16.54
N ILE A 60 -8.58 -13.53 16.43
CA ILE A 60 -7.29 -13.32 17.10
C ILE A 60 -7.40 -13.49 18.62
N ARG A 61 -8.47 -12.98 19.23
CA ARG A 61 -8.72 -13.12 20.67
C ARG A 61 -9.06 -14.55 21.09
N ALA A 62 -9.59 -15.36 20.17
CA ALA A 62 -9.90 -16.76 20.42
C ALA A 62 -8.66 -17.68 20.30
N THR A 63 -7.59 -17.21 19.66
CA THR A 63 -6.33 -17.96 19.51
C THR A 63 -5.34 -17.58 20.62
N GLU A 64 -5.12 -18.49 21.58
CA GLU A 64 -4.25 -18.22 22.74
C GLU A 64 -2.80 -17.91 22.36
N GLU A 65 -2.26 -18.60 21.35
CA GLU A 65 -0.88 -18.45 20.85
C GLU A 65 -0.55 -17.03 20.38
N LEU A 66 -1.56 -16.30 19.87
CA LEU A 66 -1.36 -14.92 19.41
C LEU A 66 -1.27 -13.95 20.60
N GLY A 67 -1.76 -14.33 21.76
CA GLY A 67 -1.81 -13.51 22.97
C GLY A 67 -2.74 -12.30 22.84
N LYS A 68 -2.64 -11.36 23.78
CA LYS A 68 -3.49 -10.17 23.85
C LYS A 68 -2.83 -8.93 23.22
N GLY A 69 -3.59 -7.84 23.15
CA GLY A 69 -3.07 -6.50 22.86
C GLY A 69 -3.06 -6.07 21.39
N HIS A 70 -3.62 -6.86 20.48
CA HIS A 70 -3.69 -6.48 19.06
C HIS A 70 -4.65 -5.30 18.84
N LYS A 71 -4.18 -4.31 18.09
CA LYS A 71 -4.94 -3.15 17.65
C LYS A 71 -5.12 -3.26 16.14
N ILE A 72 -6.36 -3.31 15.68
CA ILE A 72 -6.70 -3.39 14.26
C ILE A 72 -7.50 -2.16 13.88
N ARG A 73 -7.10 -1.50 12.80
CA ARG A 73 -7.78 -0.34 12.24
C ARG A 73 -8.11 -0.63 10.79
N LEU A 74 -9.34 -0.34 10.38
CA LEU A 74 -9.76 -0.38 8.98
C LEU A 74 -9.87 1.05 8.46
N ILE A 75 -9.12 1.35 7.40
CA ILE A 75 -9.29 2.57 6.60
C ILE A 75 -9.89 2.14 5.27
N THR A 76 -10.93 2.84 4.85
CA THR A 76 -11.54 2.59 3.55
C THR A 76 -11.44 3.77 2.62
N ILE A 77 -11.18 3.48 1.35
CA ILE A 77 -11.14 4.44 0.25
C ILE A 77 -12.34 4.10 -0.65
N ASN A 78 -13.34 4.99 -0.66
CA ASN A 78 -14.56 4.77 -1.44
C ASN A 78 -14.28 4.64 -2.94
N GLY A 79 -14.99 3.73 -3.60
CA GLY A 79 -14.83 3.49 -5.05
C GLY A 79 -13.46 2.92 -5.46
N SER A 80 -12.57 2.60 -4.51
CA SER A 80 -11.25 2.05 -4.84
C SER A 80 -11.31 0.58 -5.26
N SER A 81 -10.45 0.25 -6.20
CA SER A 81 -10.11 -1.11 -6.59
C SER A 81 -8.59 -1.20 -6.68
N LEU A 82 -8.02 -2.31 -6.21
CA LEU A 82 -6.59 -2.62 -6.35
C LEU A 82 -6.26 -3.17 -7.76
N SER A 83 -7.27 -3.33 -8.62
CA SER A 83 -7.22 -3.84 -10.00
C SER A 83 -5.97 -4.67 -10.38
N TRP A 84 -6.08 -5.99 -10.18
CA TRP A 84 -5.63 -7.00 -11.16
C TRP A 84 -6.82 -7.79 -11.74
N GLN A 85 -7.96 -7.85 -11.05
CA GLN A 85 -9.21 -8.43 -11.58
C GLN A 85 -10.38 -7.49 -11.27
N MET A 86 -10.94 -6.88 -12.30
CA MET A 86 -12.40 -6.80 -12.43
C MET A 86 -12.82 -7.93 -13.36
#